data_AF-A0A1Q7LPX3-F1
#
_entry.id   AF-A0A1Q7LPX3-F1
#
_cell.length_a   1.000
_cell.length_b   1.000
_cell.length_c   1.000
_cell.angle_alpha   90.00
_cell.angle_beta   90.00
_cell.angle_gamma   90.00
#
_symmetry.space_group_name_H-M   'P 1'
#
loop_
_entity.id
_entity.type
_entity.pdbx_description
1 polymer ?
#
loop_
_entity_poly.entity_id
_entity_poly.type
_entity_poly.pdbx_seq_one_letter_code
_entity_poly.pdbx_strand_id
1 'polypeptide(L)'
;MTGPDWIYYAKKMLVIARQMTEPFEVKTLEGTMKGQSGDYWVRNADDLSGPGWPVKKEIFEKTYWMAHSLEIHEWIEQENRMY
;
A
#
# COMPACT_ATOMS: atom_id res chain seq x y z
N MET A 1 20.81 -34.90 -5.55
CA MET A 1 20.02 -33.82 -4.92
C MET A 1 20.02 -32.63 -5.86
N THR A 2 18.89 -32.31 -6.49
CA THR A 2 18.70 -31.00 -7.12
C THR A 2 17.25 -30.59 -6.84
N GLY A 3 17.06 -29.77 -5.80
CA GLY A 3 15.80 -29.09 -5.56
C GLY A 3 15.56 -28.02 -6.63
N PRO A 4 14.35 -27.44 -6.75
CA PRO A 4 14.05 -26.58 -7.89
C PRO A 4 14.83 -25.27 -7.84
N ASP A 5 15.32 -24.80 -8.99
CA ASP A 5 15.91 -23.47 -9.17
C ASP A 5 14.79 -22.42 -9.13
N TRP A 6 14.38 -22.02 -7.92
CA TRP A 6 13.43 -20.92 -7.73
C TRP A 6 14.14 -19.57 -7.84
N ILE A 7 13.64 -18.68 -8.70
CA ILE A 7 14.05 -17.27 -8.74
C ILE A 7 12.79 -16.41 -8.86
N TYR A 8 12.58 -15.50 -7.90
CA TYR A 8 11.41 -14.63 -7.80
C TYR A 8 11.81 -13.17 -7.54
N TYR A 9 11.15 -12.26 -8.25
CA TYR A 9 11.13 -10.79 -8.08
C TYR A 9 9.88 -10.28 -8.83
N ALA A 10 9.37 -9.06 -8.73
CA ALA A 10 9.32 -8.08 -7.66
C ALA A 10 7.84 -7.68 -7.52
N LYS A 11 7.36 -7.35 -6.32
CA LYS A 11 5.99 -6.86 -6.11
C LYS A 11 6.02 -5.34 -5.94
N LYS A 12 5.64 -4.57 -6.95
CA LYS A 12 5.35 -3.14 -6.81
C LYS A 12 3.89 -3.01 -6.38
N MET A 13 3.66 -2.71 -5.11
CA MET A 13 2.30 -2.56 -4.57
C MET A 13 1.82 -1.12 -4.70
N LEU A 14 0.60 -0.98 -5.18
CA LEU A 14 -0.12 0.29 -5.11
C LEU A 14 -0.81 0.40 -3.76
N VAL A 15 -0.81 1.62 -3.23
CA VAL A 15 -1.57 1.98 -2.05
C VAL A 15 -2.51 3.12 -2.39
N ILE A 16 -3.60 3.19 -1.65
CA ILE A 16 -4.37 4.43 -1.52
C ILE A 16 -3.97 5.11 -0.22
N ALA A 17 -3.92 6.43 -0.23
CA ALA A 17 -3.55 7.20 0.95
C ALA A 17 -4.44 8.44 1.06
N ARG A 18 -4.84 8.77 2.29
CA ARG A 18 -5.53 10.01 2.62
C ARG A 18 -4.73 10.75 3.68
N GLN A 19 -4.36 11.99 3.41
CA GLN A 19 -3.81 12.85 4.44
C GLN A 19 -4.93 13.25 5.41
N MET A 20 -4.69 13.04 6.70
CA MET A 20 -5.68 13.28 7.75
C MET A 20 -5.52 14.69 8.30
N THR A 21 -6.62 15.38 8.55
CA THR A 21 -6.64 16.76 9.08
C THR A 21 -6.71 16.80 10.60
N GLU A 22 -6.97 15.67 11.25
CA GLU A 22 -7.12 15.52 12.70
C GLU A 22 -6.35 14.27 13.16
N PRO A 23 -5.94 14.19 14.44
CA PRO A 23 -5.40 12.96 15.01
C PRO A 23 -6.37 11.79 14.84
N PHE A 24 -5.84 10.61 14.56
CA PHE A 24 -6.65 9.43 14.25
C PHE A 24 -6.04 8.15 14.83
N GLU A 25 -6.88 7.13 15.00
CA GLU A 25 -6.47 5.80 15.45
C GLU A 25 -6.96 4.75 14.47
N VAL A 26 -6.13 3.75 14.18
CA VAL A 26 -6.46 2.63 13.29
C VAL A 26 -6.17 1.32 13.99
N LYS A 27 -7.08 0.34 13.81
CA LYS A 27 -6.84 -1.02 14.26
C LYS A 27 -6.03 -1.76 13.19
N THR A 28 -4.83 -2.17 13.56
CA THR A 28 -3.96 -3.03 12.75
C THR A 28 -3.94 -4.45 13.32
N LEU A 29 -3.32 -5.39 12.62
CA LEU A 29 -3.17 -6.77 13.12
C LEU A 29 -2.25 -6.81 14.37
N GLU A 30 -1.34 -5.85 14.46
CA GLU A 30 -0.35 -5.68 15.51
C GLU A 30 -0.90 -4.85 16.70
N GLY A 31 -2.13 -4.33 16.59
CA GLY A 31 -2.79 -3.53 17.62
C GLY A 31 -3.26 -2.15 17.13
N THR A 32 -3.70 -1.30 18.04
CA THR A 32 -4.12 0.06 17.69
C THR A 32 -2.90 0.94 17.44
N MET A 33 -2.81 1.52 16.25
CA MET A 33 -1.81 2.54 15.91
C MET A 33 -2.47 3.93 15.88
N LYS A 34 -1.68 4.98 16.16
CA LYS A 34 -2.14 6.37 16.17
C LYS A 34 -1.37 7.19 15.14
N GLY A 35 -2.06 8.13 14.50
CA GLY A 35 -1.49 9.16 13.64
C GLY A 35 -1.89 10.56 14.11
N GLN A 36 -1.10 11.57 13.74
CA GLN A 36 -1.36 12.97 14.04
C GLN A 36 -2.05 13.67 12.86
N SER A 37 -2.55 14.89 13.11
CA SER A 37 -2.95 15.78 12.01
C SER A 37 -1.76 16.00 11.06
N GLY A 38 -1.99 15.86 9.76
CA GLY A 38 -0.98 15.94 8.70
C GLY A 38 -0.38 14.61 8.29
N ASP A 39 -0.52 13.55 9.09
CA ASP A 39 -0.08 12.20 8.73
C ASP A 39 -1.03 11.55 7.71
N TYR A 40 -0.56 10.49 7.07
CA TYR A 40 -1.33 9.75 6.07
C TYR A 40 -1.92 8.48 6.66
N TRP A 41 -3.20 8.23 6.40
CA TRP A 41 -3.81 6.91 6.56
C TRP A 41 -3.70 6.17 5.22
N VAL A 42 -2.94 5.08 5.20
CA VAL A 42 -2.61 4.30 4.00
C VAL A 42 -3.31 2.95 4.03
N ARG A 43 -3.76 2.46 2.87
CA ARG A 43 -4.34 1.12 2.68
C ARG A 43 -3.84 0.51 1.39
N ASN A 44 -3.84 -0.81 1.30
CA ASN A 44 -3.57 -1.51 0.05
C ASN A 44 -4.64 -1.16 -0.99
N ALA A 45 -4.24 -0.94 -2.25
CA ALA A 45 -5.17 -0.58 -3.32
C ALA A 45 -6.03 -1.76 -3.81
N ASP A 46 -5.53 -2.99 -3.67
CA ASP A 46 -6.20 -4.25 -4.05
C ASP A 46 -7.16 -4.78 -2.96
N ASP A 47 -7.00 -4.35 -1.71
CA ASP A 47 -7.88 -4.72 -0.60
C ASP A 47 -8.28 -3.50 0.25
N LEU A 48 -9.42 -2.90 -0.13
CA LEU A 48 -10.06 -1.80 0.60
C LEU A 48 -10.90 -2.27 1.80
N SER A 49 -10.90 -3.56 2.14
CA SER A 49 -11.52 -4.08 3.37
C SER A 49 -10.49 -4.27 4.49
N GLY A 50 -9.22 -4.48 4.13
CA GLY A 50 -8.11 -4.70 5.05
C GLY A 50 -7.77 -3.50 5.95
N PRO A 51 -7.08 -3.76 7.07
CA PRO A 51 -6.67 -2.70 8.00
C PRO A 51 -5.64 -1.77 7.35
N GLY A 52 -5.84 -0.46 7.49
CA GLY A 52 -4.85 0.52 7.06
C GLY A 52 -3.84 0.83 8.16
N TRP A 53 -2.77 1.53 7.80
CA TRP A 53 -1.71 1.94 8.73
C TRP A 53 -1.46 3.45 8.64
N PRO A 54 -1.07 4.10 9.76
CA PRO A 54 -0.66 5.49 9.74
C PRO A 54 0.80 5.59 9.27
N VAL A 55 1.09 6.59 8.44
CA VAL A 55 2.46 6.93 8.01
C VAL A 55 2.68 8.41 8.27
N LYS A 56 3.79 8.73 8.95
CA LYS A 56 4.15 10.13 9.20
C LYS A 56 4.30 10.88 7.89
N LYS A 57 3.86 12.14 7.84
CA LYS A 57 3.98 13.01 6.65
C LYS A 57 5.38 12.95 6.01
N GLU A 58 6.41 13.18 6.82
CA GLU A 58 7.81 13.23 6.38
C GLU A 58 8.33 11.90 5.83
N ILE A 59 7.77 10.77 6.28
CA ILE A 59 8.12 9.44 5.79
C ILE A 59 7.38 9.22 4.47
N PHE A 60 6.07 9.50 4.46
CA PHE A 60 5.23 9.29 3.28
C PHE A 60 5.77 10.04 2.05
N GLU A 61 6.08 11.32 2.21
CA GLU A 61 6.58 12.17 1.11
C GLU A 61 7.97 11.79 0.61
N LYS A 62 8.75 11.02 1.40
CA LYS A 62 10.07 10.53 0.99
C LYS A 62 10.01 9.15 0.33
N THR A 63 9.01 8.33 0.65
CA THR A 63 8.97 6.91 0.28
C THR A 63 7.84 6.54 -0.67
N TYR A 64 6.87 7.44 -0.91
CA TYR A 64 5.76 7.22 -1.82
C TYR A 64 5.79 8.24 -2.95
N TRP A 65 5.38 7.80 -4.14
CA TRP A 65 5.23 8.65 -5.32
C TRP A 65 3.83 8.47 -5.87
N MET A 66 3.27 9.54 -6.42
CA MET A 66 1.95 9.50 -7.04
C MET A 66 1.98 8.56 -8.25
N ALA A 67 1.21 7.49 -8.21
CA ALA A 67 0.99 6.64 -9.38
C ALA A 67 0.05 7.36 -10.36
N HIS A 68 0.43 7.46 -11.63
CA HIS A 68 -0.45 7.99 -12.66
C HIS A 68 -1.45 6.91 -13.09
N SER A 69 -2.72 7.29 -13.28
CA SER A 69 -3.85 6.36 -13.51
C SER A 69 -3.71 5.44 -14.73
N LEU A 70 -2.89 5.81 -15.71
CA LEU A 70 -2.66 5.01 -16.92
C LEU A 70 -1.84 3.74 -16.64
N GLU A 71 -0.94 3.74 -15.64
CA GLU A 71 -0.15 2.54 -15.28
C GLU A 71 -0.98 1.50 -14.50
N ILE A 72 -2.08 1.91 -13.86
CA ILE A 72 -2.88 1.06 -12.96
C ILE A 72 -3.81 0.13 -13.74
N HIS A 73 -4.39 0.61 -14.86
CA HIS A 73 -5.29 -0.20 -15.68
C HIS A 73 -4.57 -1.29 -16.48
N GLU A 74 -3.38 -1.00 -17.01
CA GLU A 74 -2.59 -1.99 -17.75
C GLU A 74 -2.12 -3.15 -16.87
N TRP A 75 -1.83 -2.89 -15.59
CA TRP A 75 -1.39 -3.92 -14.64
C TRP A 75 -2.53 -4.88 -14.24
N ILE A 76 -3.74 -4.35 -13.99
CA ILE A 76 -4.93 -5.15 -13.64
C ILE A 76 -5.39 -6.02 -14.82
N GLU A 77 -5.26 -5.55 -16.06
CA GLU A 77 -5.62 -6.34 -17.25
C GLU A 77 -4.62 -7.46 -17.56
N GLN A 78 -3.33 -7.29 -17.22
CA GLN A 78 -2.31 -8.33 -17.42
C GLN A 78 -2.41 -9.47 -16.39
N GLU A 79 -2.71 -9.19 -15.11
CA GLU A 79 -2.92 -10.24 -14.10
C GLU A 79 -4.18 -11.09 -14.39
N ASN A 80 -5.27 -10.48 -14.85
CA ASN A 80 -6.51 -11.19 -15.22
C ASN A 80 -6.41 -12.04 -16.50
N ARG A 81 -5.33 -11.88 -17.29
CA ARG A 81 -5.05 -12.71 -18.48
C ARG A 81 -4.15 -13.91 -18.19
N MET A 82 -3.57 -14.00 -16.99
CA MET A 82 -2.69 -15.11 -16.57
C MET A 82 -3.39 -16.19 -15.72
N TYR A 83 -4.70 -16.05 -15.49
CA TYR A 83 -5.57 -17.04 -14.85
C TYR A 83 -6.79 -17.33 -15.73
#